data_AF-B8IRR5-F1
#
_entry.id   AF-B8IRR5-F1
#
_cell.length_a   1.000
_cell.length_b   1.000
_cell.length_c   1.000
_cell.angle_alpha   90.00
_cell.angle_beta   90.00
_cell.angle_gamma   90.00
#
_symmetry.space_group_name_H-M   'P 1'
#
loop_
_entity.id
_entity.type
_entity.pdbx_description
1 polymer ?
#
loop_
_entity_poly.entity_id
_entity_poly.type
_entity_poly.pdbx_seq_one_letter_code
_entity_poly.pdbx_strand_id
1 'polypeptide(L)'
;MALFDLTPGLHRGDQPVAQLAARTHKGQAHFAGTGPAGKQCRQCARWMFVGQWRHGPAPSPCGKYRELMRQKGKPVPYGAAACKFFEPRAQEIPLAKPVRSHA
;
A
#
# COMPACT_ATOMS: atom_id res chain seq x y z
N MET A 1 -23.48 -28.11 -5.99
CA MET A 1 -22.73 -26.89 -6.37
C MET A 1 -23.58 -25.71 -5.95
N ALA A 2 -23.15 -24.92 -4.97
CA ALA A 2 -23.94 -23.77 -4.53
C ALA A 2 -23.84 -22.65 -5.58
N LEU A 3 -24.98 -22.24 -6.15
CA LEU A 3 -25.08 -21.03 -6.95
C LEU A 3 -25.12 -19.86 -5.96
N PHE A 4 -24.03 -19.09 -5.89
CA PHE A 4 -24.05 -17.83 -5.15
C PHE A 4 -24.79 -16.80 -6.00
N ASP A 5 -25.90 -16.27 -5.48
CA ASP A 5 -26.66 -15.20 -6.12
C ASP A 5 -25.89 -13.88 -5.94
N LEU A 6 -24.91 -13.66 -6.81
CA LEU A 6 -24.07 -12.47 -6.81
C LEU A 6 -24.75 -11.36 -7.58
N THR A 7 -24.62 -10.12 -7.08
CA THR A 7 -25.09 -8.93 -7.78
C THR A 7 -24.58 -8.91 -9.23
N PRO A 8 -25.48 -8.78 -10.23
CA PRO A 8 -25.09 -8.80 -11.63
C PRO A 8 -23.97 -7.79 -11.92
N GLY A 9 -22.90 -8.26 -12.56
CA GLY A 9 -21.77 -7.43 -12.97
C GLY A 9 -20.64 -7.26 -11.93
N LEU A 10 -20.74 -7.83 -10.73
CA LEU A 10 -19.69 -7.74 -9.69
C LEU A 10 -18.35 -8.40 -10.10
N HIS A 11 -18.36 -9.23 -11.14
CA HIS A 11 -17.19 -9.96 -11.65
C HIS A 11 -16.63 -9.39 -12.98
N ARG A 12 -17.20 -8.30 -13.51
CA ARG A 12 -16.77 -7.77 -14.81
C ARG A 12 -15.46 -6.97 -14.67
N GLY A 13 -14.49 -7.27 -15.53
CA GLY A 13 -13.18 -6.59 -15.55
C GLY A 13 -13.22 -5.16 -16.07
N ASP A 14 -14.33 -4.73 -16.70
CA ASP A 14 -14.56 -3.37 -17.17
C ASP A 14 -14.88 -2.38 -16.03
N GLN A 15 -15.17 -2.88 -14.83
CA GLN A 15 -15.57 -2.05 -13.71
C GLN A 15 -14.39 -1.24 -13.15
N PRO A 16 -14.59 0.02 -12.76
CA PRO A 16 -13.56 0.83 -12.11
C PRO A 16 -12.93 0.16 -10.88
N VAL A 17 -13.71 -0.64 -10.15
CA VAL A 17 -13.24 -1.39 -8.99
C VAL A 17 -12.23 -2.48 -9.36
N ALA A 18 -12.37 -3.11 -10.53
CA ALA A 18 -11.44 -4.13 -11.01
C ALA A 18 -10.04 -3.52 -11.27
N GLN A 19 -10.01 -2.32 -11.84
CA GLN A 19 -8.77 -1.57 -12.07
C GLN A 19 -8.09 -1.17 -10.75
N LEU A 20 -8.87 -0.71 -9.78
CA LEU A 20 -8.35 -0.42 -8.43
C LEU A 20 -7.81 -1.67 -7.74
N ALA A 21 -8.54 -2.79 -7.82
CA ALA A 21 -8.11 -4.06 -7.25
C ALA A 21 -6.80 -4.56 -7.89
N ALA A 22 -6.66 -4.46 -9.21
CA ALA A 22 -5.45 -4.85 -9.94
C ALA A 22 -4.20 -4.07 -9.51
N ARG A 23 -4.38 -2.79 -9.12
CA ARG A 23 -3.29 -1.92 -8.63
C ARG A 23 -3.05 -2.06 -7.12
N THR A 24 -3.91 -2.77 -6.40
CA THR A 24 -3.85 -2.90 -4.95
C THR A 24 -3.00 -4.08 -4.54
N HIS A 25 -2.08 -3.85 -3.62
CA HIS A 25 -1.23 -4.91 -3.09
C HIS A 25 -1.91 -5.60 -1.89
N LYS A 26 -1.79 -6.94 -1.81
CA LYS A 26 -2.18 -7.68 -0.61
C LYS A 26 -1.46 -7.09 0.61
N GLY A 27 -2.19 -6.84 1.71
CA GLY A 27 -1.65 -6.18 2.90
C GLY A 27 -1.74 -4.65 2.91
N GLN A 28 -2.30 -4.03 1.87
CA GLN A 28 -2.68 -2.62 1.87
C GLN A 28 -4.04 -2.44 2.54
N ALA A 29 -4.19 -1.39 3.35
CA ALA A 29 -5.39 -1.17 4.17
C ALA A 29 -6.67 -0.91 3.38
N HIS A 30 -6.55 -0.42 2.14
CA HIS A 30 -7.65 -0.17 1.22
C HIS A 30 -7.12 -0.09 -0.23
N PHE A 31 -8.01 0.02 -1.21
CA PHE A 31 -7.64 0.14 -2.62
C PHE A 31 -6.57 1.21 -2.89
N ALA A 32 -5.53 0.84 -3.63
CA ALA A 32 -4.47 1.72 -4.06
C ALA A 32 -5.03 2.84 -4.96
N GLY A 33 -4.53 4.06 -4.78
CA GLY A 33 -4.97 5.22 -5.56
C GLY A 33 -6.24 5.89 -5.04
N THR A 34 -6.79 5.42 -3.92
CA THR A 34 -7.92 6.10 -3.25
C THR A 34 -7.49 7.19 -2.25
N GLY A 35 -6.17 7.37 -2.05
CA GLY A 35 -5.60 8.46 -1.25
C GLY A 35 -5.31 9.71 -2.08
N PRO A 36 -4.60 10.69 -1.48
CA PRO A 36 -4.22 11.91 -2.18
C PRO A 36 -3.43 11.65 -3.47
N ALA A 37 -3.69 12.46 -4.50
CA ALA A 37 -3.09 12.29 -5.83
C ALA A 37 -1.56 12.30 -5.77
N GLY A 38 -0.93 11.37 -6.50
CA GLY A 38 0.53 11.24 -6.59
C GLY A 38 1.23 10.71 -5.32
N LYS A 39 0.52 10.51 -4.20
CA LYS A 39 1.12 9.99 -2.98
C LYS A 39 1.30 8.48 -3.03
N GLN A 40 2.38 8.00 -2.43
CA GLN A 40 2.78 6.61 -2.38
C GLN A 40 2.79 6.09 -0.94
N CYS A 41 2.69 4.77 -0.76
CA CYS A 41 2.74 4.14 0.55
C CYS A 41 4.02 4.49 1.34
N ARG A 42 5.18 4.64 0.69
CA ARG A 42 6.42 5.07 1.37
C ARG A 42 6.33 6.43 2.08
N GLN A 43 5.44 7.30 1.59
CA GLN A 43 5.23 8.64 2.15
C GLN A 43 4.22 8.62 3.30
N CYS A 44 3.60 7.46 3.57
CA CYS A 44 2.61 7.29 4.62
C CYS A 44 3.30 6.98 5.96
N ALA A 45 2.87 7.62 7.04
CA ALA A 45 3.31 7.36 8.41
C ALA A 45 3.02 5.90 8.84
N ARG A 46 1.96 5.31 8.29
CA ARG A 46 1.56 3.93 8.57
C ARG A 46 2.38 2.88 7.81
N TRP A 47 3.28 3.26 6.91
CA TRP A 47 4.16 2.32 6.24
C TRP A 47 5.40 2.05 7.12
N MET A 48 5.42 0.89 7.76
CA MET A 48 6.34 0.55 8.86
C MET A 48 7.72 0.15 8.36
N PHE A 49 8.43 1.10 7.76
CA PHE A 49 9.78 0.93 7.25
C PHE A 49 10.81 0.77 8.35
N VAL A 50 11.70 -0.21 8.20
CA VAL A 50 12.74 -0.55 9.19
C VAL A 50 14.17 -0.25 8.70
N GLY A 51 14.33 0.64 7.72
CA GLY A 51 15.65 1.06 7.25
C GLY A 51 16.36 0.06 6.33
N GLN A 52 15.65 -0.94 5.80
CA GLN A 52 16.21 -1.93 4.87
C GLN A 52 16.14 -1.44 3.41
N TRP A 53 17.23 -1.60 2.67
CA TRP A 53 17.33 -1.13 1.28
C TRP A 53 17.70 -2.28 0.34
N ARG A 54 17.16 -2.25 -0.88
CA ARG A 54 17.54 -3.10 -2.02
C ARG A 54 17.77 -2.18 -3.23
N HIS A 55 16.96 -2.31 -4.28
CA HIS A 55 16.87 -1.33 -5.40
C HIS A 55 16.00 -0.11 -5.03
N GLY A 56 16.03 0.29 -3.75
CA GLY A 56 15.10 1.22 -3.12
C GLY A 56 14.65 0.74 -1.74
N PRO A 57 13.76 1.49 -1.06
CA PRO A 57 13.23 1.08 0.24
C PRO A 57 12.59 -0.30 0.15
N ALA A 58 12.99 -1.25 1.00
CA ALA A 58 12.40 -2.58 0.99
C ALA A 58 10.87 -2.53 1.25
N PRO A 59 10.06 -3.38 0.59
CA PRO A 59 8.63 -3.49 0.88
C PRO A 59 8.38 -3.65 2.37
N SER A 60 7.42 -2.90 2.91
CA SER A 60 7.18 -2.85 4.35
C SER A 60 5.70 -3.03 4.70
N PRO A 61 5.37 -3.59 5.88
CA PRO A 61 3.98 -3.81 6.26
C PRO A 61 3.22 -2.49 6.49
N CYS A 62 1.92 -2.50 6.23
CA CYS A 62 1.03 -1.38 6.55
C CYS A 62 0.47 -1.51 7.98
N GLY A 63 0.75 -0.52 8.83
CA GLY A 63 0.22 -0.43 10.19
C GLY A 63 -1.30 -0.34 10.22
N LYS A 64 -1.91 0.41 9.30
CA LYS A 64 -3.38 0.52 9.24
C LYS A 64 -4.05 -0.79 8.82
N TYR A 65 -3.43 -1.58 7.93
CA TYR A 65 -3.94 -2.92 7.61
C TYR A 65 -3.92 -3.81 8.84
N ARG A 66 -2.81 -3.78 9.60
CA ARG A 66 -2.68 -4.57 10.84
C ARG A 66 -3.73 -4.17 11.88
N GLU A 67 -4.02 -2.88 12.00
CA GLU A 67 -5.06 -2.35 12.89
C GLU A 67 -6.45 -2.88 12.49
N LEU A 68 -6.84 -2.74 11.21
CA LEU A 68 -8.17 -3.13 10.72
C LEU A 68 -8.38 -4.65 10.71
N MET A 69 -7.38 -5.41 10.28
CA MET A 69 -7.48 -6.85 10.07
C MET A 69 -7.00 -7.67 11.27
N ARG A 70 -6.45 -7.03 12.31
CA ARG A 70 -5.84 -7.67 13.49
C ARG A 70 -4.76 -8.72 13.15
N GLN A 71 -4.15 -8.61 11.97
CA GLN A 71 -3.15 -9.57 11.47
C GLN A 71 -2.06 -8.86 10.66
N LYS A 72 -0.88 -9.50 10.54
CA LYS A 72 0.20 -8.99 9.70
C LYS A 72 -0.13 -9.23 8.21
N GLY A 73 -0.31 -8.16 7.45
CA GLY A 73 -0.47 -8.23 6.00
C GLY A 73 0.85 -8.52 5.26
N LYS A 74 0.74 -8.89 3.99
CA LYS A 74 1.92 -8.93 3.11
C LYS A 74 2.57 -7.54 3.01
N PRO A 75 3.91 -7.44 2.91
CA PRO A 75 4.57 -6.15 2.75
C PRO A 75 4.12 -5.43 1.47
N VAL A 76 3.86 -4.13 1.60
CA VAL A 76 3.46 -3.27 0.49
C VAL A 76 4.70 -2.60 -0.10
N PRO A 77 4.90 -2.62 -1.44
CA PRO A 77 6.05 -1.99 -2.07
C PRO A 77 6.04 -0.47 -1.92
N TYR A 78 7.23 0.14 -1.94
CA TYR A 78 7.40 1.58 -1.70
C TYR A 78 6.65 2.46 -2.71
N GLY A 79 6.56 2.02 -3.97
CA GLY A 79 5.91 2.73 -5.08
C GLY A 79 4.40 2.52 -5.19
N ALA A 80 3.79 1.71 -4.31
CA ALA A 80 2.34 1.52 -4.31
C ALA A 80 1.61 2.85 -4.11
N ALA A 81 0.56 3.11 -4.89
CA ALA A 81 -0.25 4.31 -4.72
C ALA A 81 -0.95 4.31 -3.36
N ALA A 82 -0.99 5.47 -2.70
CA ALA A 82 -1.59 5.62 -1.38
C ALA A 82 -3.09 5.29 -1.39
N CYS A 83 -3.57 4.73 -0.28
CA CYS A 83 -4.99 4.45 -0.08
C CYS A 83 -5.68 5.56 0.73
N LYS A 84 -7.01 5.51 0.86
CA LYS A 84 -7.81 6.50 1.60
C LYS A 84 -7.37 6.80 3.04
N PHE A 85 -6.69 5.85 3.70
CA PHE A 85 -6.16 6.03 5.06
C PHE A 85 -4.74 6.62 5.09
N PHE A 86 -4.37 7.41 4.08
CA PHE A 86 -3.06 8.01 4.01
C PHE A 86 -2.87 9.05 5.11
N GLU A 87 -1.79 8.91 5.87
CA GLU A 87 -1.32 9.90 6.83
C GLU A 87 0.08 10.33 6.42
N PRO A 88 0.36 11.61 6.16
CA PRO A 88 1.70 12.04 5.76
C PRO A 88 2.70 11.74 6.88
N ARG A 89 3.85 11.16 6.53
CA ARG A 89 4.93 10.94 7.51
C ARG A 89 5.76 12.21 7.66
N ALA A 90 6.30 12.43 8.87
CA ALA A 90 7.11 13.60 9.17
C ALA A 90 8.46 13.64 8.44
N GLN A 91 9.08 12.48 8.21
CA GLN A 91 10.41 12.37 7.60
C GLN A 91 10.35 11.57 6.30
N GLU A 92 10.72 12.18 5.18
CA GLU A 92 10.71 11.47 3.89
C GLU A 92 11.67 10.27 3.88
N ILE A 93 11.23 9.18 3.25
CA ILE A 93 12.09 8.03 2.96
C ILE A 93 12.61 8.22 1.55
N PRO A 94 13.93 8.43 1.35
CA PRO A 94 14.49 8.62 0.02
C PRO A 94 14.32 7.36 -0.85
N LEU A 95 14.58 7.47 -2.15
CA LEU A 95 14.60 6.29 -3.03
C LEU A 95 15.96 5.59 -3.04
N ALA A 96 17.03 6.31 -2.69
CA ALA A 96 18.36 5.74 -2.52
C ALA A 96 18.72 5.64 -1.03
N LYS A 97 19.53 4.64 -0.69
CA LYS A 97 20.07 4.49 0.66
C LYS A 97 20.93 5.71 0.98
N PRO A 98 20.67 6.45 2.07
CA PRO A 98 21.51 7.58 2.45
C PRO A 98 22.92 7.05 2.79
N VAL A 99 23.93 7.68 2.21
CA VAL A 99 25.33 7.42 2.55
C VAL A 99 25.56 8.01 3.95
N ARG A 100 26.12 7.25 4.88
CA ARG A 100 26.48 7.81 6.20
C ARG A 100 27.56 8.86 5.95
N SER A 101 27.25 10.13 6.17
CA SER A 101 28.26 11.19 6.24
C SER A 101 29.09 10.92 7.48
N HIS A 102 30.34 10.51 7.30
CA HIS A 102 31.33 10.51 8.37
C HIS A 102 31.59 11.98 8.73
N ALA A 103 31.19 12.37 9.93
CA ALA A 103 31.63 13.60 10.58
C ALA A 103 32.89 13.31 11.40
#